data_AF-A0A1I0H958-F1
#
_entry.id   AF-A0A1I0H958-F1
#
_cell.length_a   1.000
_cell.length_b   1.000
_cell.length_c   1.000
_cell.angle_alpha   90.00
_cell.angle_beta   90.00
_cell.angle_gamma   90.00
#
_symmetry.space_group_name_H-M   'P 1'
#
loop_
_entity.id
_entity.type
_entity.pdbx_description
1 polymer ?
#
loop_
_entity_poly.entity_id
_entity_poly.type
_entity_poly.pdbx_seq_one_letter_code
_entity_poly.pdbx_strand_id
1 'polypeptide(L)'
;MKKWSKFFYASLCFLLSSFIFYGIEAFAIENIQSEALTQIIYSENGRIENNGIYQLDVDFYGIISIANSVNEVKVIGNGLDHQHNNTAIFFEDNRSEAVTLTIEDLYITAPTETHGIDFGNTGSDENEPSKLFISGRSKVEGQHTGIHVPQGVHLIIDTVEGDAPGEIDIESFGLGAGIGGGYHKSAGMVTIEGGTIKAIGKSGIGGGGGSFWYLIESGIAPTPAYSAHGGNLIISGGTVTAIGSSGAGIGGGWNGNGGTVTITGGTVTAIGGTHGAGIGGGVNGEGCLLVITDATVMAEGVTGIGGGLWDSMERNHATLPHGGTIEISGGTVTATGLLGAGIGTVDTGSGGIVNITGSTVTAIGGTNITTDSPYAIYVRPPGIGTSDPVRPLGSVSIINSNVTAEGAINGPASVIIHV
;
A
#
# COMPACT_ATOMS: atom_id res chain seq x y z
N MET A 1 -79.94 26.50 -56.83
CA MET A 1 -81.27 26.01 -56.36
C MET A 1 -81.09 24.63 -55.73
N LYS A 2 -81.70 24.38 -54.56
CA LYS A 2 -81.70 23.10 -53.77
C LYS A 2 -80.32 22.68 -53.22
N LYS A 3 -80.17 22.06 -52.04
CA LYS A 3 -80.94 21.93 -50.76
C LYS A 3 -79.89 21.46 -49.71
N TRP A 4 -79.81 22.01 -48.48
CA TRP A 4 -80.25 21.39 -47.21
C TRP A 4 -80.01 19.86 -47.12
N SER A 5 -79.40 19.28 -46.07
CA SER A 5 -79.55 19.56 -44.62
C SER A 5 -78.37 19.09 -43.72
N LYS A 6 -78.36 19.53 -42.45
CA LYS A 6 -77.41 19.17 -41.37
C LYS A 6 -77.67 17.79 -40.74
N PHE A 7 -76.61 17.12 -40.24
CA PHE A 7 -76.49 16.14 -39.12
C PHE A 7 -75.10 15.42 -39.25
N PHE A 8 -74.37 14.93 -38.23
CA PHE A 8 -74.28 15.23 -36.78
C PHE A 8 -73.01 14.55 -36.19
N TYR A 9 -72.23 15.22 -35.31
CA TYR A 9 -71.06 14.69 -34.53
C TYR A 9 -69.85 14.17 -35.36
N ALA A 10 -68.59 14.18 -34.90
CA ALA A 10 -67.91 14.90 -33.80
C ALA A 10 -66.37 14.85 -34.00
N SER A 11 -65.63 15.87 -33.54
CA SER A 11 -64.15 15.96 -33.42
C SER A 11 -63.31 15.71 -34.70
N LEU A 12 -62.22 16.42 -35.02
CA LEU A 12 -61.23 17.09 -34.18
C LEU A 12 -60.46 18.11 -35.05
N CYS A 13 -60.66 19.42 -34.88
CA CYS A 13 -59.73 20.47 -35.33
C CYS A 13 -60.18 21.87 -34.85
N PHE A 14 -59.20 22.77 -34.69
CA PHE A 14 -59.31 24.15 -34.19
C PHE A 14 -59.79 24.33 -32.74
N LEU A 15 -58.85 24.78 -31.89
CA LEU A 15 -58.96 26.12 -31.32
C LEU A 15 -57.57 26.63 -30.91
N LEU A 16 -57.05 27.57 -31.71
CA LEU A 16 -55.95 28.44 -31.30
C LEU A 16 -56.56 29.72 -30.71
N SER A 17 -55.91 30.31 -29.70
CA SER A 17 -56.40 31.46 -28.90
C SER A 17 -57.63 31.11 -28.04
N SER A 18 -57.75 31.56 -26.78
CA SER A 18 -57.47 32.92 -26.31
C SER A 18 -57.40 32.98 -24.78
N PHE A 19 -56.34 33.61 -24.21
CA PHE A 19 -56.17 34.05 -22.80
C PHE A 19 -56.29 32.96 -21.70
N ILE A 20 -55.38 32.90 -20.72
CA ILE A 20 -55.38 33.78 -19.53
C ILE A 20 -53.98 33.76 -18.87
N PHE A 21 -53.51 34.94 -18.44
CA PHE A 21 -52.44 35.10 -17.46
C PHE A 21 -52.93 34.56 -16.11
N TYR A 22 -52.41 33.43 -15.61
CA TYR A 22 -52.25 33.12 -14.17
C TYR A 22 -51.56 31.76 -14.00
N GLY A 23 -50.48 31.71 -13.19
CA GLY A 23 -49.95 30.52 -12.52
C GLY A 23 -49.74 29.24 -13.35
N ILE A 24 -48.56 29.12 -13.96
CA ILE A 24 -47.83 27.84 -13.87
C ILE A 24 -46.57 28.15 -13.07
N GLU A 25 -46.45 27.49 -11.93
CA GLU A 25 -45.33 27.62 -11.02
C GLU A 25 -44.03 27.22 -11.73
N ALA A 26 -42.90 27.74 -11.26
CA ALA A 26 -41.61 27.22 -11.67
C ALA A 26 -41.58 25.74 -11.28
N PHE A 27 -41.76 24.85 -12.26
CA PHE A 27 -41.63 23.42 -12.03
C PHE A 27 -40.18 23.21 -11.61
N ALA A 28 -39.98 22.93 -10.32
CA ALA A 28 -38.68 22.61 -9.80
C ALA A 28 -38.16 21.44 -10.65
N ILE A 29 -37.01 21.63 -11.28
CA ILE A 29 -36.23 20.51 -11.76
C ILE A 29 -35.74 19.84 -10.49
N GLU A 30 -36.57 18.94 -9.94
CA GLU A 30 -36.09 17.97 -8.97
C GLU A 30 -34.86 17.31 -9.58
N ASN A 31 -33.83 17.14 -8.75
CA ASN A 31 -32.58 16.50 -9.14
C ASN A 31 -32.90 15.10 -9.70
N ILE A 32 -33.02 15.00 -11.02
CA ILE A 32 -32.73 13.76 -11.72
C ILE A 32 -31.23 13.62 -11.53
N GLN A 33 -30.87 12.90 -10.48
CA GLN A 33 -29.53 12.39 -10.26
C GLN A 33 -29.20 11.60 -11.52
N SER A 34 -28.39 12.20 -12.40
CA SER A 34 -28.01 11.59 -13.66
C SER A 34 -27.24 10.33 -13.33
N GLU A 35 -27.88 9.17 -13.44
CA GLU A 35 -27.19 7.88 -13.44
C GLU A 35 -26.05 8.01 -14.46
N ALA A 36 -24.80 7.95 -13.98
CA ALA A 36 -23.65 8.18 -14.82
C ALA A 36 -23.62 7.10 -15.90
N LEU A 37 -23.77 7.50 -17.16
CA LEU A 37 -23.86 6.56 -18.27
C LEU A 37 -22.58 5.74 -18.35
N THR A 38 -22.69 4.44 -18.04
CA THR A 38 -21.60 3.49 -18.19
C THR A 38 -21.17 3.41 -19.66
N GLN A 39 -19.97 3.87 -19.95
CA GLN A 39 -19.35 3.79 -21.26
C GLN A 39 -18.62 2.44 -21.38
N ILE A 40 -18.62 1.82 -22.55
CA ILE A 40 -17.87 0.58 -22.79
C ILE A 40 -16.53 0.93 -23.42
N ILE A 41 -15.45 0.42 -22.85
CA ILE A 41 -14.11 0.48 -23.44
C ILE A 41 -13.90 -0.78 -24.27
N TYR A 42 -13.96 -0.61 -25.59
CA TYR A 42 -13.71 -1.67 -26.56
C TYR A 42 -12.20 -1.93 -26.76
N SER A 43 -11.89 -3.08 -27.36
CA SER A 43 -10.52 -3.62 -27.49
C SER A 43 -9.51 -2.69 -28.18
N GLU A 44 -8.23 -2.90 -27.85
CA GLU A 44 -7.04 -2.14 -28.29
C GLU A 44 -6.90 -0.74 -27.64
N ASN A 45 -6.17 -0.68 -26.52
CA ASN A 45 -5.70 0.56 -25.86
C ASN A 45 -6.79 1.63 -25.64
N GLY A 46 -7.57 1.50 -24.57
CA GLY A 46 -8.59 2.49 -24.21
C GLY A 46 -8.00 3.84 -23.80
N ARG A 47 -8.58 4.95 -24.27
CA ARG A 47 -8.32 6.30 -23.74
C ARG A 47 -9.57 6.85 -23.06
N ILE A 48 -9.46 7.23 -21.80
CA ILE A 48 -10.53 7.86 -21.02
C ILE A 48 -10.30 9.38 -21.05
N GLU A 49 -11.18 10.10 -21.74
CA GLU A 49 -11.07 11.56 -21.95
C GLU A 49 -12.02 12.39 -21.07
N ASN A 50 -12.98 11.75 -20.39
CA ASN A 50 -13.98 12.40 -19.56
C ASN A 50 -14.10 11.68 -18.21
N ASN A 51 -14.54 12.42 -17.17
CA ASN A 51 -14.93 11.79 -15.91
C ASN A 51 -16.16 10.88 -16.14
N GLY A 52 -16.25 9.77 -15.41
CA GLY A 52 -17.42 8.87 -15.47
C GLY A 52 -17.13 7.41 -15.15
N ILE A 53 -18.11 6.56 -15.48
CA ILE A 53 -18.07 5.11 -15.25
C ILE A 53 -17.78 4.40 -16.58
N TYR A 54 -16.81 3.49 -16.55
CA TYR A 54 -16.29 2.78 -17.71
C TYR A 54 -16.25 1.28 -17.45
N GLN A 55 -16.99 0.52 -18.25
CA GLN A 55 -16.99 -0.94 -18.26
C GLN A 55 -15.98 -1.45 -19.30
N LEU A 56 -15.09 -2.36 -18.92
CA LEU A 56 -14.26 -3.08 -19.88
C LEU A 56 -15.12 -4.09 -20.65
N ASP A 57 -14.96 -4.11 -21.97
CA ASP A 57 -15.44 -5.21 -22.81
C ASP A 57 -14.66 -6.51 -22.49
N VAL A 58 -15.32 -7.66 -22.64
CA VAL A 58 -14.73 -8.97 -22.31
C VAL A 58 -13.56 -9.35 -23.22
N ASP A 59 -13.47 -8.76 -24.41
CA ASP A 59 -12.32 -8.93 -25.31
C ASP A 59 -11.30 -7.76 -25.17
N PHE A 60 -11.41 -6.93 -24.12
CA PHE A 60 -10.48 -5.83 -23.90
C PHE A 60 -9.06 -6.31 -23.57
N TYR A 61 -8.09 -5.72 -24.28
CA TYR A 61 -6.66 -5.86 -24.03
C TYR A 61 -5.93 -4.55 -24.37
N GLY A 62 -4.86 -4.24 -23.64
CA GLY A 62 -4.03 -3.05 -23.84
C GLY A 62 -4.06 -2.06 -22.67
N ILE A 63 -3.41 -0.91 -22.85
CA ILE A 63 -3.25 0.08 -21.78
C ILE A 63 -4.47 1.01 -21.76
N ILE A 64 -5.04 1.20 -20.58
CA ILE A 64 -6.09 2.20 -20.30
C ILE A 64 -5.39 3.51 -19.91
N SER A 65 -5.36 4.47 -20.82
CA SER A 65 -4.75 5.79 -20.61
C SER A 65 -5.82 6.79 -20.16
N ILE A 66 -5.67 7.35 -18.96
CA ILE A 66 -6.60 8.31 -18.37
C ILE A 66 -6.03 9.72 -18.59
N ALA A 67 -6.73 10.52 -19.39
CA ALA A 67 -6.28 11.85 -19.83
C ALA A 67 -6.08 12.84 -18.68
N ASN A 68 -5.16 13.78 -18.85
CA ASN A 68 -4.79 14.74 -17.79
C ASN A 68 -5.90 15.74 -17.39
N SER A 69 -7.01 15.79 -18.13
CA SER A 69 -8.25 16.50 -17.77
C SER A 69 -9.25 15.67 -16.98
N VAL A 70 -8.95 14.39 -16.70
CA VAL A 70 -9.81 13.45 -15.97
C VAL A 70 -9.28 13.28 -14.55
N ASN A 71 -10.15 13.62 -13.60
CA ASN A 71 -9.87 13.66 -12.16
C ASN A 71 -10.75 12.67 -11.37
N GLU A 72 -11.83 12.15 -11.96
CA GLU A 72 -12.72 11.18 -11.32
C GLU A 72 -13.17 10.13 -12.33
N VAL A 73 -12.84 8.87 -12.08
CA VAL A 73 -13.16 7.76 -12.99
C VAL A 73 -13.41 6.46 -12.22
N LYS A 74 -14.44 5.71 -12.64
CA LYS A 74 -14.68 4.34 -12.20
C LYS A 74 -14.41 3.36 -13.36
N VAL A 75 -13.56 2.36 -13.14
CA VAL A 75 -13.26 1.30 -14.12
C VAL A 75 -13.79 -0.04 -13.58
N ILE A 76 -14.69 -0.66 -14.34
CA ILE A 76 -15.36 -1.92 -14.00
C ILE A 76 -14.83 -3.02 -14.92
N GLY A 77 -14.33 -4.12 -14.35
CA GLY A 77 -13.95 -5.32 -15.10
C GLY A 77 -15.13 -6.28 -15.31
N ASN A 78 -14.83 -7.55 -15.62
CA ASN A 78 -15.86 -8.58 -15.81
C ASN A 78 -15.90 -9.64 -14.68
N GLY A 79 -15.33 -9.34 -13.52
CA GLY A 79 -15.37 -10.20 -12.33
C GLY A 79 -14.44 -11.41 -12.38
N LEU A 80 -14.55 -12.24 -11.33
CA LEU A 80 -13.65 -13.38 -11.03
C LEU A 80 -13.44 -14.37 -12.18
N ASP A 81 -14.40 -14.50 -13.09
CA ASP A 81 -14.37 -15.46 -14.18
C ASP A 81 -13.57 -14.98 -15.41
N HIS A 82 -13.05 -13.75 -15.40
CA HIS A 82 -12.35 -13.16 -16.54
C HIS A 82 -11.11 -12.34 -16.14
N GLN A 83 -9.95 -12.67 -16.71
CA GLN A 83 -8.69 -11.95 -16.52
C GLN A 83 -8.32 -11.18 -17.80
N HIS A 84 -8.31 -9.84 -17.74
CA HIS A 84 -7.82 -8.98 -18.81
C HIS A 84 -6.29 -9.04 -18.86
N ASN A 85 -5.77 -9.93 -19.72
CA ASN A 85 -4.34 -10.07 -19.94
C ASN A 85 -3.78 -8.89 -20.74
N ASN A 86 -2.48 -8.60 -20.56
CA ASN A 86 -1.80 -7.48 -21.21
C ASN A 86 -2.54 -6.14 -21.03
N THR A 87 -3.05 -5.89 -19.81
CA THR A 87 -3.86 -4.73 -19.45
C THR A 87 -3.32 -4.03 -18.21
N ALA A 88 -3.20 -2.71 -18.29
CA ALA A 88 -2.71 -1.85 -17.22
C ALA A 88 -3.43 -0.50 -17.25
N ILE A 89 -3.48 0.21 -16.12
CA ILE A 89 -4.01 1.57 -16.03
C ILE A 89 -2.87 2.58 -15.90
N PHE A 90 -2.84 3.55 -16.80
CA PHE A 90 -1.86 4.63 -16.86
C PHE A 90 -2.53 6.00 -16.80
N PHE A 91 -1.83 6.96 -16.20
CA PHE A 91 -2.27 8.32 -15.99
C PHE A 91 -1.41 9.27 -16.83
N GLU A 92 -2.02 10.06 -17.73
CA GLU A 92 -1.26 10.95 -18.63
C GLU A 92 -0.54 12.10 -17.91
N ASP A 93 0.63 12.49 -18.45
CA ASP A 93 1.49 13.56 -17.93
C ASP A 93 0.82 14.96 -17.89
N ASN A 94 1.44 15.88 -17.15
CA ASN A 94 1.05 17.30 -17.05
C ASN A 94 -0.29 17.56 -16.34
N ARG A 95 -0.64 16.74 -15.34
CA ARG A 95 -1.71 17.05 -14.38
C ARG A 95 -1.33 18.17 -13.41
N SER A 96 -2.34 18.96 -13.02
CA SER A 96 -2.28 19.97 -11.95
C SER A 96 -3.16 19.63 -10.75
N GLU A 97 -3.93 18.55 -10.82
CA GLU A 97 -4.94 18.14 -9.83
C GLU A 97 -4.85 16.62 -9.60
N ALA A 98 -5.12 16.19 -8.37
CA ALA A 98 -5.10 14.79 -7.96
C ALA A 98 -6.25 13.98 -8.59
N VAL A 99 -6.10 12.65 -8.68
CA VAL A 99 -7.10 11.79 -9.32
C VAL A 99 -7.75 10.84 -8.33
N THR A 100 -9.07 10.73 -8.41
CA THR A 100 -9.87 9.66 -7.79
C THR A 100 -10.17 8.57 -8.82
N LEU A 101 -9.61 7.38 -8.61
CA LEU A 101 -9.92 6.17 -9.35
C LEU A 101 -10.76 5.25 -8.46
N THR A 102 -11.90 4.78 -8.96
CA THR A 102 -12.60 3.62 -8.39
C THR A 102 -12.37 2.41 -9.29
N ILE A 103 -12.05 1.26 -8.71
CA ILE A 103 -12.06 -0.02 -9.43
C ILE A 103 -13.18 -0.92 -8.90
N GLU A 104 -13.81 -1.68 -9.79
CA GLU A 104 -14.85 -2.64 -9.43
C GLU A 104 -14.67 -3.93 -10.24
N ASP A 105 -14.62 -5.07 -9.56
CA ASP A 105 -14.58 -6.40 -10.19
C ASP A 105 -13.53 -6.51 -11.33
N LEU A 106 -12.38 -5.86 -11.13
CA LEU A 106 -11.35 -5.60 -12.14
C LEU A 106 -10.16 -6.55 -11.99
N TYR A 107 -9.94 -7.40 -12.98
CA TYR A 107 -8.88 -8.42 -12.99
C TYR A 107 -7.93 -8.14 -14.16
N ILE A 108 -6.74 -7.61 -13.88
CA ILE A 108 -5.78 -7.17 -14.89
C ILE A 108 -4.39 -7.79 -14.68
N THR A 109 -3.74 -8.16 -15.79
CA THR A 109 -2.32 -8.55 -15.83
C THR A 109 -1.56 -7.62 -16.76
N ALA A 110 -0.65 -6.83 -16.21
CA ALA A 110 0.10 -5.81 -16.93
C ALA A 110 0.97 -6.39 -18.06
N PRO A 111 1.15 -5.64 -19.17
CA PRO A 111 2.20 -5.91 -20.15
C PRO A 111 3.60 -6.04 -19.52
N THR A 112 4.51 -6.75 -20.21
CA THR A 112 5.93 -6.82 -19.83
C THR A 112 6.53 -5.43 -19.62
N GLU A 113 7.36 -5.27 -18.58
CA GLU A 113 8.01 -4.00 -18.23
C GLU A 113 7.06 -2.84 -17.87
N THR A 114 5.86 -3.13 -17.33
CA THR A 114 4.91 -2.11 -16.89
C THR A 114 4.34 -2.37 -15.49
N HIS A 115 3.83 -1.31 -14.85
CA HIS A 115 3.07 -1.36 -13.61
C HIS A 115 1.62 -1.83 -13.88
N GLY A 116 0.93 -2.40 -12.90
CA GLY A 116 -0.50 -2.73 -13.03
C GLY A 116 -1.39 -1.48 -13.04
N ILE A 117 -1.22 -0.62 -12.05
CA ILE A 117 -1.78 0.74 -12.00
C ILE A 117 -0.64 1.71 -11.64
N ASP A 118 -0.40 2.74 -12.45
CA ASP A 118 0.73 3.67 -12.27
C ASP A 118 0.32 5.07 -11.79
N PHE A 119 0.33 5.31 -10.47
CA PHE A 119 -0.03 6.63 -9.93
C PHE A 119 1.05 7.72 -10.10
N GLY A 120 2.18 7.44 -10.77
CA GLY A 120 3.32 8.34 -10.92
C GLY A 120 3.02 9.72 -11.51
N ASN A 121 1.95 9.83 -12.31
CA ASN A 121 1.56 11.01 -13.07
C ASN A 121 0.18 11.57 -12.67
N THR A 122 -0.23 11.37 -11.42
CA THR A 122 -1.57 11.76 -10.96
C THR A 122 -1.71 13.18 -10.44
N GLY A 123 -0.66 14.00 -10.46
CA GLY A 123 -0.71 15.38 -9.95
C GLY A 123 -0.81 15.51 -8.43
N SER A 124 -0.77 14.39 -7.68
CA SER A 124 -0.86 14.37 -6.22
C SER A 124 0.41 14.86 -5.53
N ASP A 125 0.25 15.43 -4.34
CA ASP A 125 1.32 15.63 -3.37
C ASP A 125 0.84 15.31 -1.94
N GLU A 126 1.63 15.64 -0.91
CA GLU A 126 1.32 15.39 0.51
C GLU A 126 0.09 16.15 1.06
N ASN A 127 -0.44 17.15 0.33
CA ASN A 127 -1.60 17.95 0.70
C ASN A 127 -2.83 17.60 -0.16
N GLU A 128 -2.62 17.28 -1.44
CA GLU A 128 -3.66 16.89 -2.38
C GLU A 128 -3.42 15.43 -2.85
N PRO A 129 -3.82 14.41 -2.06
CA PRO A 129 -3.59 13.01 -2.39
C PRO A 129 -4.52 12.47 -3.47
N SER A 130 -3.98 11.62 -4.34
CA SER A 130 -4.79 10.78 -5.23
C SER A 130 -5.48 9.66 -4.44
N LYS A 131 -6.60 9.17 -4.94
CA LYS A 131 -7.42 8.15 -4.26
C LYS A 131 -7.64 6.92 -5.14
N LEU A 132 -7.58 5.75 -4.52
CA LEU A 132 -8.04 4.48 -5.07
C LEU A 132 -9.16 3.93 -4.19
N PHE A 133 -10.39 3.95 -4.70
CA PHE A 133 -11.52 3.27 -4.09
C PHE A 133 -11.69 1.87 -4.67
N ILE A 134 -11.90 0.89 -3.79
CA ILE A 134 -12.10 -0.51 -4.14
C ILE A 134 -13.58 -0.88 -3.91
N SER A 135 -14.23 -1.35 -4.97
CA SER A 135 -15.55 -1.99 -4.95
C SER A 135 -15.45 -3.43 -5.44
N GLY A 136 -16.38 -4.28 -5.01
CA GLY A 136 -16.39 -5.71 -5.35
C GLY A 136 -15.09 -6.40 -4.96
N ARG A 137 -14.59 -7.28 -5.83
CA ARG A 137 -13.27 -7.91 -5.68
C ARG A 137 -12.44 -7.73 -6.94
N SER A 138 -11.25 -7.15 -6.84
CA SER A 138 -10.33 -6.90 -7.95
C SER A 138 -9.01 -7.66 -7.81
N LYS A 139 -8.29 -7.86 -8.93
CA LYS A 139 -6.90 -8.34 -8.95
C LYS A 139 -6.04 -7.47 -9.87
N VAL A 140 -4.89 -7.04 -9.38
CA VAL A 140 -3.91 -6.22 -10.13
C VAL A 140 -2.55 -6.91 -10.12
N GLU A 141 -2.17 -7.51 -11.24
CA GLU A 141 -0.84 -8.08 -11.44
C GLU A 141 0.04 -7.14 -12.28
N GLY A 142 1.19 -6.74 -11.74
CA GLY A 142 2.14 -5.85 -12.40
C GLY A 142 3.49 -6.49 -12.68
N GLN A 143 4.13 -6.11 -13.79
CA GLN A 143 5.46 -6.61 -14.18
C GLN A 143 6.60 -5.75 -13.61
N HIS A 144 6.31 -4.56 -13.06
CA HIS A 144 7.24 -3.74 -12.26
C HIS A 144 6.78 -3.59 -10.80
N THR A 145 5.54 -3.11 -10.59
CA THR A 145 4.81 -3.07 -9.32
C THR A 145 3.35 -3.40 -9.62
N GLY A 146 2.61 -3.97 -8.68
CA GLY A 146 1.15 -4.07 -8.80
C GLY A 146 0.53 -2.68 -8.88
N ILE A 147 0.74 -1.87 -7.83
CA ILE A 147 0.36 -0.45 -7.80
C ILE A 147 1.60 0.41 -7.54
N HIS A 148 1.93 1.28 -8.49
CA HIS A 148 3.11 2.15 -8.39
C HIS A 148 2.76 3.45 -7.65
N VAL A 149 3.53 3.76 -6.61
CA VAL A 149 3.49 5.03 -5.88
C VAL A 149 4.94 5.50 -5.70
N PRO A 150 5.49 6.27 -6.66
CA PRO A 150 6.87 6.76 -6.59
C PRO A 150 7.04 7.91 -5.59
N GLN A 151 8.29 8.18 -5.20
CA GLN A 151 8.62 9.30 -4.32
C GLN A 151 8.03 10.63 -4.81
N GLY A 152 7.31 11.33 -3.93
CA GLY A 152 6.60 12.59 -4.23
C GLY A 152 5.09 12.43 -4.46
N VAL A 153 4.62 11.22 -4.76
CA VAL A 153 3.19 10.89 -4.89
C VAL A 153 2.61 10.52 -3.52
N HIS A 154 1.36 10.90 -3.26
CA HIS A 154 0.56 10.39 -2.13
C HIS A 154 -0.69 9.69 -2.66
N LEU A 155 -0.84 8.41 -2.33
CA LEU A 155 -2.03 7.61 -2.60
C LEU A 155 -2.78 7.28 -1.30
N ILE A 156 -4.07 7.60 -1.25
CA ILE A 156 -5.04 7.04 -0.30
C ILE A 156 -5.72 5.83 -0.95
N ILE A 157 -5.85 4.72 -0.22
CA ILE A 157 -6.61 3.53 -0.62
C ILE A 157 -7.72 3.30 0.40
N ASP A 158 -8.96 3.18 -0.09
CA ASP A 158 -10.15 3.00 0.74
C ASP A 158 -11.24 2.20 -0.01
N THR A 159 -12.36 1.96 0.65
CA THR A 159 -13.58 1.36 0.09
C THR A 159 -14.61 2.42 -0.25
N VAL A 160 -15.51 2.11 -1.18
CA VAL A 160 -16.63 3.00 -1.50
C VAL A 160 -17.55 3.14 -0.27
N GLU A 161 -17.87 4.37 0.14
CA GLU A 161 -18.71 4.62 1.32
C GLU A 161 -20.12 4.02 1.13
N GLY A 162 -20.54 3.20 2.10
CA GLY A 162 -21.86 2.55 2.10
C GLY A 162 -21.89 1.15 1.46
N ASP A 163 -20.84 0.76 0.73
CA ASP A 163 -20.71 -0.58 0.15
C ASP A 163 -20.11 -1.59 1.15
N ALA A 164 -20.14 -2.87 0.78
CA ALA A 164 -19.36 -3.89 1.48
C ALA A 164 -17.85 -3.64 1.26
N PRO A 165 -16.97 -3.96 2.23
CA PRO A 165 -15.55 -3.70 2.08
C PRO A 165 -14.95 -4.40 0.84
N GLY A 166 -14.56 -3.60 -0.15
CA GLY A 166 -13.91 -4.08 -1.36
C GLY A 166 -12.61 -4.83 -1.09
N GLU A 167 -12.34 -5.83 -1.92
CA GLU A 167 -11.19 -6.72 -1.81
C GLU A 167 -10.24 -6.54 -3.02
N ILE A 168 -8.93 -6.48 -2.78
CA ILE A 168 -7.94 -6.40 -3.85
C ILE A 168 -6.74 -7.33 -3.59
N ASP A 169 -6.48 -8.22 -4.55
CA ASP A 169 -5.25 -9.00 -4.65
C ASP A 169 -4.27 -8.25 -5.57
N ILE A 170 -3.09 -7.89 -5.05
CA ILE A 170 -2.09 -7.10 -5.77
C ILE A 170 -0.79 -7.89 -5.79
N GLU A 171 -0.26 -8.18 -6.99
CA GLU A 171 0.95 -8.97 -7.16
C GLU A 171 1.94 -8.25 -8.08
N SER A 172 3.20 -8.12 -7.63
CA SER A 172 4.32 -7.66 -8.44
C SER A 172 5.18 -8.87 -8.81
N PHE A 173 5.18 -9.24 -10.09
CA PHE A 173 6.12 -10.22 -10.66
C PHE A 173 7.49 -9.60 -10.96
N GLY A 174 7.56 -8.27 -10.94
CA GLY A 174 8.76 -7.49 -11.11
C GLY A 174 9.57 -7.33 -9.84
N LEU A 175 10.34 -6.24 -9.83
CA LEU A 175 11.26 -5.94 -8.75
C LEU A 175 10.76 -4.86 -7.81
N GLY A 176 9.70 -4.14 -8.15
CA GLY A 176 9.06 -3.19 -7.24
C GLY A 176 8.18 -3.86 -6.18
N ALA A 177 7.61 -3.02 -5.33
CA ALA A 177 6.66 -3.42 -4.30
C ALA A 177 5.34 -3.95 -4.89
N GLY A 178 4.53 -4.64 -4.07
CA GLY A 178 3.12 -4.88 -4.39
C GLY A 178 2.38 -3.54 -4.50
N ILE A 179 2.46 -2.72 -3.46
CA ILE A 179 2.09 -1.30 -3.47
C ILE A 179 3.31 -0.46 -3.10
N GLY A 180 3.71 0.49 -3.96
CA GLY A 180 4.76 1.46 -3.64
C GLY A 180 5.81 1.63 -4.73
N GLY A 181 7.09 1.59 -4.34
CA GLY A 181 8.20 1.98 -5.22
C GLY A 181 8.47 0.99 -6.35
N GLY A 182 8.84 1.52 -7.53
CA GLY A 182 9.34 0.75 -8.67
C GLY A 182 10.79 0.26 -8.52
N TYR A 183 11.35 -0.27 -9.60
CA TYR A 183 12.73 -0.79 -9.61
C TYR A 183 13.77 0.29 -9.27
N HIS A 184 14.57 0.04 -8.23
CA HIS A 184 15.53 0.98 -7.62
C HIS A 184 14.93 2.30 -7.12
N LYS A 185 13.61 2.36 -6.83
CA LYS A 185 12.95 3.56 -6.34
C LYS A 185 12.40 3.38 -4.93
N SER A 186 12.67 4.36 -4.07
CA SER A 186 11.92 4.54 -2.83
C SER A 186 10.46 4.87 -3.15
N ALA A 187 9.56 4.48 -2.25
CA ALA A 187 8.14 4.77 -2.43
C ALA A 187 7.78 6.21 -2.08
N GLY A 188 6.63 6.65 -2.59
CA GLY A 188 5.90 7.82 -2.11
C GLY A 188 5.17 7.54 -0.79
N MET A 189 4.19 8.36 -0.50
CA MET A 189 3.32 8.19 0.65
C MET A 189 2.12 7.32 0.30
N VAL A 190 1.81 6.35 1.16
CA VAL A 190 0.63 5.48 1.03
C VAL A 190 -0.19 5.61 2.31
N THR A 191 -1.50 5.72 2.18
CA THR A 191 -2.45 5.72 3.29
C THR A 191 -3.54 4.70 3.01
N ILE A 192 -3.81 3.82 3.96
CA ILE A 192 -4.85 2.79 3.86
C ILE A 192 -5.91 3.07 4.92
N GLU A 193 -7.09 3.47 4.48
CA GLU A 193 -8.23 3.82 5.34
C GLU A 193 -9.23 2.66 5.44
N GLY A 194 -9.31 1.80 4.42
CA GLY A 194 -10.26 0.70 4.36
C GLY A 194 -9.87 -0.43 3.40
N GLY A 195 -10.81 -1.37 3.22
CA GLY A 195 -10.68 -2.50 2.29
C GLY A 195 -9.99 -3.75 2.82
N THR A 196 -10.07 -4.83 2.04
CA THR A 196 -9.29 -6.06 2.23
C THR A 196 -8.19 -6.08 1.18
N ILE A 197 -6.96 -5.73 1.59
CA ILE A 197 -5.83 -5.52 0.69
C ILE A 197 -4.80 -6.62 0.91
N LYS A 198 -4.45 -7.35 -0.14
CA LYS A 198 -3.31 -8.28 -0.12
C LYS A 198 -2.29 -7.83 -1.16
N ALA A 199 -1.11 -7.44 -0.71
CA ALA A 199 -0.04 -6.92 -1.57
C ALA A 199 1.22 -7.80 -1.48
N ILE A 200 1.60 -8.37 -2.62
CA ILE A 200 2.80 -9.21 -2.79
C ILE A 200 3.77 -8.52 -3.73
N GLY A 201 5.04 -8.45 -3.37
CA GLY A 201 6.09 -7.96 -4.26
C GLY A 201 7.49 -8.18 -3.70
N LYS A 202 8.49 -7.43 -4.18
CA LYS A 202 9.85 -7.54 -3.60
C LYS A 202 9.87 -7.06 -2.15
N SER A 203 9.16 -5.97 -1.86
CA SER A 203 8.45 -5.73 -0.60
C SER A 203 6.95 -5.91 -0.83
N GLY A 204 6.17 -6.15 0.22
CA GLY A 204 4.72 -6.19 0.11
C GLY A 204 4.14 -4.79 -0.12
N ILE A 205 4.31 -3.92 0.88
CA ILE A 205 3.91 -2.50 0.84
C ILE A 205 5.10 -1.63 1.25
N GLY A 206 5.46 -0.67 0.40
CA GLY A 206 6.53 0.29 0.67
C GLY A 206 7.58 0.35 -0.43
N GLY A 207 8.85 0.41 -0.03
CA GLY A 207 10.00 0.64 -0.89
C GLY A 207 10.14 -0.42 -1.97
N GLY A 208 10.52 -0.01 -3.19
CA GLY A 208 10.68 -0.91 -4.32
C GLY A 208 11.87 -1.86 -4.19
N GLY A 209 12.30 -2.43 -5.31
CA GLY A 209 13.43 -3.35 -5.31
C GLY A 209 14.76 -2.64 -5.39
N GLY A 210 15.65 -2.87 -4.43
CA GLY A 210 17.07 -2.66 -4.66
C GLY A 210 17.65 -3.69 -5.65
N SER A 211 18.90 -3.46 -6.07
CA SER A 211 19.64 -4.30 -7.02
C SER A 211 19.61 -5.79 -6.67
N PHE A 212 19.69 -6.65 -7.68
CA PHE A 212 19.96 -8.06 -7.44
C PHE A 212 21.45 -8.32 -7.23
N TRP A 213 21.75 -9.46 -6.59
CA TRP A 213 23.06 -10.07 -6.51
C TRP A 213 23.78 -10.16 -7.88
N TYR A 214 23.04 -10.29 -8.99
CA TYR A 214 23.63 -10.34 -10.33
C TYR A 214 24.44 -9.09 -10.71
N LEU A 215 24.15 -7.92 -10.13
CA LEU A 215 24.97 -6.72 -10.35
C LEU A 215 26.27 -6.73 -9.53
N ILE A 216 26.36 -7.45 -8.41
CA ILE A 216 27.61 -7.59 -7.63
C ILE A 216 28.60 -8.57 -8.28
N GLU A 217 28.12 -9.59 -9.00
CA GLU A 217 28.99 -10.45 -9.83
C GLU A 217 29.64 -9.69 -11.01
N SER A 218 29.08 -8.55 -11.42
CA SER A 218 29.70 -7.65 -12.40
C SER A 218 30.85 -6.80 -11.83
N GLY A 219 31.19 -6.95 -10.54
CA GLY A 219 32.22 -6.18 -9.85
C GLY A 219 31.78 -4.78 -9.40
N ILE A 220 30.50 -4.44 -9.58
CA ILE A 220 29.92 -3.18 -9.08
C ILE A 220 29.45 -3.43 -7.65
N ALA A 221 30.20 -2.90 -6.67
CA ALA A 221 29.80 -2.92 -5.27
C ALA A 221 28.39 -2.28 -5.09
N PRO A 222 27.57 -2.74 -4.13
CA PRO A 222 26.25 -2.18 -3.90
C PRO A 222 26.42 -0.75 -3.36
N THR A 223 26.22 0.24 -4.22
CA THR A 223 26.28 1.66 -3.83
C THR A 223 24.94 2.11 -3.24
N PRO A 224 24.92 3.14 -2.38
CA PRO A 224 23.67 3.69 -1.82
C PRO A 224 22.64 4.14 -2.88
N ALA A 225 23.08 4.36 -4.12
CA ALA A 225 22.23 4.75 -5.25
C ALA A 225 21.22 3.66 -5.69
N TYR A 226 21.29 2.46 -5.12
CA TYR A 226 20.36 1.35 -5.40
C TYR A 226 19.53 0.92 -4.18
N SER A 227 19.49 1.75 -3.12
CA SER A 227 18.69 1.50 -1.92
C SER A 227 17.25 1.97 -2.12
N ALA A 228 16.31 1.03 -2.19
CA ALA A 228 14.89 1.32 -2.33
C ALA A 228 14.21 1.35 -0.94
N HIS A 229 14.28 2.53 -0.31
CA HIS A 229 13.78 2.74 1.05
C HIS A 229 12.25 2.70 1.11
N GLY A 230 11.73 2.26 2.26
CA GLY A 230 10.32 2.44 2.61
C GLY A 230 9.92 3.90 2.52
N GLY A 231 8.73 4.16 1.96
CA GLY A 231 8.11 5.49 1.98
C GLY A 231 7.47 5.78 3.35
N ASN A 232 6.57 6.75 3.37
CA ASN A 232 5.67 6.96 4.51
C ASN A 232 4.42 6.10 4.31
N LEU A 233 4.14 5.17 5.22
CA LEU A 233 2.92 4.38 5.23
C LEU A 233 2.06 4.72 6.44
N ILE A 234 0.78 5.01 6.21
CA ILE A 234 -0.24 5.13 7.25
C ILE A 234 -1.29 4.03 7.02
N ILE A 235 -1.65 3.30 8.07
CA ILE A 235 -2.79 2.37 8.07
C ILE A 235 -3.71 2.79 9.22
N SER A 236 -4.89 3.30 8.90
CA SER A 236 -5.94 3.70 9.85
C SER A 236 -7.10 2.70 9.88
N GLY A 237 -7.24 1.84 8.87
CA GLY A 237 -8.29 0.83 8.82
C GLY A 237 -8.01 -0.31 7.83
N GLY A 238 -9.07 -1.05 7.50
CA GLY A 238 -9.00 -2.21 6.60
C GLY A 238 -8.39 -3.48 7.20
N THR A 239 -8.27 -4.51 6.36
CA THR A 239 -7.52 -5.74 6.61
C THR A 239 -6.39 -5.81 5.58
N VAL A 240 -5.15 -5.68 6.03
CA VAL A 240 -3.97 -5.53 5.16
C VAL A 240 -3.05 -6.75 5.33
N THR A 241 -2.76 -7.45 4.24
CA THR A 241 -1.76 -8.52 4.18
C THR A 241 -0.65 -8.12 3.22
N ALA A 242 0.56 -7.90 3.72
CA ALA A 242 1.70 -7.43 2.95
C ALA A 242 2.84 -8.47 2.97
N ILE A 243 3.26 -8.96 1.81
CA ILE A 243 4.21 -10.07 1.67
C ILE A 243 5.39 -9.63 0.78
N GLY A 244 6.58 -9.56 1.37
CA GLY A 244 7.83 -9.34 0.66
C GLY A 244 8.45 -10.67 0.20
N SER A 245 9.10 -10.70 -0.97
CA SER A 245 9.84 -11.86 -1.46
C SER A 245 11.36 -11.77 -1.21
N SER A 246 11.91 -10.56 -1.16
CA SER A 246 13.34 -10.28 -0.89
C SER A 246 13.54 -8.91 -0.25
N GLY A 247 12.62 -8.56 0.64
CA GLY A 247 12.46 -7.28 1.31
C GLY A 247 11.47 -7.44 2.46
N ALA A 248 11.12 -6.36 3.13
CA ALA A 248 10.15 -6.41 4.22
C ALA A 248 8.73 -6.70 3.72
N GLY A 249 7.88 -7.25 4.59
CA GLY A 249 6.43 -7.32 4.32
C GLY A 249 5.87 -5.90 4.19
N ILE A 250 6.13 -5.09 5.21
CA ILE A 250 5.92 -3.63 5.20
C ILE A 250 7.26 -2.93 5.42
N GLY A 251 7.62 -1.98 4.54
CA GLY A 251 8.79 -1.12 4.72
C GLY A 251 9.74 -1.15 3.53
N GLY A 252 11.00 -1.49 3.75
CA GLY A 252 12.07 -1.38 2.74
C GLY A 252 12.24 -2.62 1.86
N GLY A 253 12.68 -2.42 0.62
CA GLY A 253 13.15 -3.52 -0.23
C GLY A 253 14.60 -3.93 0.08
N TRP A 254 15.22 -4.71 -0.81
CA TRP A 254 16.64 -5.06 -0.70
C TRP A 254 17.55 -3.81 -0.59
N ASN A 255 18.46 -3.80 0.39
CA ASN A 255 19.25 -2.65 0.86
C ASN A 255 18.44 -1.39 1.24
N GLY A 256 17.13 -1.52 1.43
CA GLY A 256 16.21 -0.45 1.78
C GLY A 256 15.89 -0.44 3.28
N ASN A 257 16.15 0.70 3.92
CA ASN A 257 15.68 0.95 5.29
C ASN A 257 14.14 1.02 5.32
N GLY A 258 13.54 0.75 6.48
CA GLY A 258 12.09 0.55 6.63
C GLY A 258 11.17 1.76 6.42
N GLY A 259 11.70 2.99 6.32
CA GLY A 259 10.89 4.21 6.17
C GLY A 259 10.15 4.59 7.45
N THR A 260 9.01 5.27 7.29
CA THR A 260 8.10 5.64 8.39
C THR A 260 6.81 4.86 8.25
N VAL A 261 6.39 4.18 9.31
CA VAL A 261 5.18 3.36 9.33
C VAL A 261 4.33 3.74 10.54
N THR A 262 3.08 4.11 10.31
CA THR A 262 2.10 4.45 11.36
C THR A 262 0.88 3.57 11.19
N ILE A 263 0.51 2.80 12.23
CA ILE A 263 -0.65 1.90 12.21
C ILE A 263 -1.56 2.30 13.38
N THR A 264 -2.64 3.03 13.09
CA THR A 264 -3.61 3.53 14.09
C THR A 264 -4.92 2.73 14.13
N GLY A 265 -5.07 1.72 13.26
CA GLY A 265 -6.23 0.85 13.22
C GLY A 265 -6.07 -0.28 12.21
N GLY A 266 -7.17 -1.00 11.98
CA GLY A 266 -7.21 -2.15 11.06
C GLY A 266 -6.58 -3.43 11.63
N THR A 267 -6.58 -4.46 10.79
CA THR A 267 -5.87 -5.74 11.04
C THR A 267 -4.74 -5.87 10.03
N VAL A 268 -3.49 -5.87 10.48
CA VAL A 268 -2.31 -5.89 9.62
C VAL A 268 -1.55 -7.20 9.79
N THR A 269 -1.26 -7.88 8.69
CA THR A 269 -0.35 -9.02 8.59
C THR A 269 0.80 -8.65 7.68
N ALA A 270 2.03 -8.69 8.18
CA ALA A 270 3.23 -8.31 7.44
C ALA A 270 4.25 -9.45 7.47
N ILE A 271 4.55 -10.03 6.30
CA ILE A 271 5.43 -11.20 6.15
C ILE A 271 6.65 -10.80 5.31
N GLY A 272 7.81 -10.81 5.95
CA GLY A 272 9.10 -10.54 5.32
C GLY A 272 9.56 -11.69 4.43
N GLY A 273 10.23 -11.33 3.33
CA GLY A 273 10.86 -12.30 2.45
C GLY A 273 12.18 -12.83 3.00
N THR A 274 12.93 -13.55 2.17
CA THR A 274 14.28 -14.02 2.52
C THR A 274 15.12 -12.86 3.02
N HIS A 275 15.56 -12.93 4.29
CA HIS A 275 16.36 -11.93 5.00
C HIS A 275 15.70 -10.56 5.27
N GLY A 276 14.40 -10.38 4.98
CA GLY A 276 13.63 -9.17 5.33
C GLY A 276 12.97 -9.24 6.71
N ALA A 277 12.62 -8.08 7.29
CA ALA A 277 11.74 -7.99 8.46
C ALA A 277 10.27 -8.19 8.08
N GLY A 278 9.40 -8.55 9.03
CA GLY A 278 7.95 -8.46 8.83
C GLY A 278 7.53 -7.01 8.60
N ILE A 279 7.85 -6.14 9.56
CA ILE A 279 7.74 -4.68 9.45
C ILE A 279 9.11 -4.03 9.67
N GLY A 280 9.59 -3.28 8.69
CA GLY A 280 10.80 -2.47 8.77
C GLY A 280 11.78 -2.70 7.63
N GLY A 281 13.03 -3.03 7.96
CA GLY A 281 14.13 -3.11 6.99
C GLY A 281 14.00 -4.32 6.06
N GLY A 282 14.26 -4.13 4.77
CA GLY A 282 14.55 -5.24 3.88
C GLY A 282 15.97 -5.79 4.12
N VAL A 283 16.43 -6.69 3.26
CA VAL A 283 17.76 -7.30 3.36
C VAL A 283 18.87 -6.24 3.48
N ASN A 284 19.77 -6.37 4.44
CA ASN A 284 20.79 -5.37 4.83
C ASN A 284 20.25 -3.98 5.26
N GLY A 285 18.93 -3.75 5.28
CA GLY A 285 18.30 -2.46 5.58
C GLY A 285 18.05 -2.25 7.07
N GLU A 286 18.22 -1.01 7.54
CA GLU A 286 17.86 -0.61 8.90
C GLU A 286 16.34 -0.62 9.11
N GLY A 287 15.90 -0.79 10.36
CA GLY A 287 14.49 -0.75 10.75
C GLY A 287 13.81 0.59 10.45
N CYS A 288 12.49 0.62 10.66
CA CYS A 288 11.65 1.79 10.44
C CYS A 288 11.59 2.71 11.68
N LEU A 289 11.05 3.91 11.48
CA LEU A 289 10.27 4.56 12.53
C LEU A 289 8.86 3.93 12.48
N LEU A 290 8.48 3.19 13.52
CA LEU A 290 7.18 2.53 13.65
C LEU A 290 6.40 3.09 14.83
N VAL A 291 5.17 3.51 14.57
CA VAL A 291 4.18 3.83 15.60
C VAL A 291 2.97 2.91 15.41
N ILE A 292 2.62 2.14 16.43
CA ILE A 292 1.38 1.36 16.50
C ILE A 292 0.52 1.94 17.61
N THR A 293 -0.74 2.27 17.29
CA THR A 293 -1.75 2.74 18.24
C THR A 293 -3.04 1.95 18.02
N ASP A 294 -3.51 1.23 19.04
CA ASP A 294 -4.81 0.53 19.10
C ASP A 294 -5.16 -0.46 17.96
N ALA A 295 -4.20 -0.80 17.10
CA ALA A 295 -4.37 -1.74 15.99
C ALA A 295 -4.14 -3.21 16.38
N THR A 296 -4.53 -4.14 15.50
CA THR A 296 -4.14 -5.56 15.57
C THR A 296 -3.07 -5.83 14.51
N VAL A 297 -1.86 -6.22 14.93
CA VAL A 297 -0.70 -6.41 14.04
C VAL A 297 -0.08 -7.78 14.24
N MET A 298 0.15 -8.50 13.15
CA MET A 298 1.00 -9.69 13.08
C MET A 298 2.16 -9.41 12.14
N ALA A 299 3.39 -9.60 12.61
CA ALA A 299 4.60 -9.33 11.85
C ALA A 299 5.58 -10.51 11.95
N GLU A 300 5.94 -11.11 10.82
CA GLU A 300 6.84 -12.26 10.75
C GLU A 300 7.94 -12.01 9.71
N GLY A 301 9.20 -12.30 10.05
CA GLY A 301 10.35 -12.15 9.16
C GLY A 301 11.61 -12.59 9.88
N VAL A 302 12.80 -12.21 9.41
CA VAL A 302 14.01 -12.49 10.21
C VAL A 302 13.96 -11.77 11.56
N THR A 303 13.60 -10.49 11.55
CA THR A 303 12.93 -9.86 12.68
C THR A 303 11.44 -9.81 12.38
N GLY A 304 10.58 -9.93 13.40
CA GLY A 304 9.16 -9.68 13.22
C GLY A 304 8.94 -8.20 12.92
N ILE A 305 9.40 -7.36 13.84
CA ILE A 305 9.44 -5.90 13.71
C ILE A 305 10.89 -5.46 13.91
N GLY A 306 11.52 -4.81 12.93
CA GLY A 306 12.93 -4.44 13.06
C GLY A 306 13.70 -4.17 11.78
N GLY A 307 15.03 -4.32 11.87
CA GLY A 307 15.94 -4.35 10.73
C GLY A 307 16.00 -5.73 10.07
N GLY A 308 16.36 -5.76 8.78
CA GLY A 308 16.59 -7.02 8.07
C GLY A 308 17.92 -7.69 8.45
N LEU A 309 18.16 -8.88 7.90
CA LEU A 309 19.41 -9.61 8.09
C LEU A 309 20.43 -9.26 7.00
N TRP A 310 21.71 -9.45 7.34
CA TRP A 310 22.83 -9.22 6.45
C TRP A 310 23.13 -10.46 5.58
N ASP A 311 23.14 -10.30 4.25
CA ASP A 311 23.20 -11.40 3.26
C ASP A 311 24.63 -11.75 2.80
N SER A 312 25.64 -11.13 3.41
CA SER A 312 27.06 -11.37 3.11
C SER A 312 27.77 -12.05 4.29
N MET A 313 28.41 -13.19 4.01
CA MET A 313 29.21 -13.94 4.99
C MET A 313 30.51 -13.21 5.40
N GLU A 314 30.84 -12.07 4.79
CA GLU A 314 31.99 -11.25 5.18
C GLU A 314 31.66 -10.35 6.38
N ARG A 315 31.96 -10.87 7.57
CA ARG A 315 31.74 -10.28 8.91
C ARG A 315 32.45 -8.94 9.21
N ASN A 316 32.82 -8.15 8.19
CA ASN A 316 33.73 -7.00 8.29
C ASN A 316 33.16 -5.63 7.86
N HIS A 317 31.87 -5.50 7.55
CA HIS A 317 31.26 -4.18 7.39
C HIS A 317 30.83 -3.58 8.74
N ALA A 318 31.18 -2.30 8.95
CA ALA A 318 31.00 -1.60 10.22
C ALA A 318 29.56 -1.11 10.50
N THR A 319 28.65 -1.25 9.53
CA THR A 319 27.27 -0.76 9.58
C THR A 319 26.29 -1.93 9.51
N LEU A 320 26.02 -2.52 10.67
CA LEU A 320 25.06 -3.62 10.82
C LEU A 320 23.65 -3.05 11.02
N PRO A 321 22.58 -3.72 10.53
CA PRO A 321 21.21 -3.21 10.56
C PRO A 321 20.73 -2.80 11.96
N HIS A 322 20.07 -1.65 12.05
CA HIS A 322 19.48 -1.16 13.29
C HIS A 322 18.05 -1.67 13.50
N GLY A 323 17.62 -1.77 14.75
CA GLY A 323 16.23 -2.15 15.07
C GLY A 323 15.18 -1.07 14.78
N GLY A 324 15.60 0.17 14.47
CA GLY A 324 14.69 1.30 14.27
C GLY A 324 14.22 1.95 15.57
N THR A 325 13.17 2.76 15.48
CA THR A 325 12.44 3.31 16.65
C THR A 325 11.02 2.77 16.60
N ILE A 326 10.64 2.02 17.63
CA ILE A 326 9.40 1.25 17.68
C ILE A 326 8.61 1.70 18.89
N GLU A 327 7.44 2.29 18.65
CA GLU A 327 6.49 2.72 19.66
C GLU A 327 5.20 1.94 19.49
N ILE A 328 4.80 1.20 20.53
CA ILE A 328 3.57 0.40 20.56
C ILE A 328 2.72 0.91 21.72
N SER A 329 1.49 1.31 21.41
CA SER A 329 0.56 1.95 22.33
C SER A 329 -0.83 1.34 22.19
N GLY A 330 -1.38 0.76 23.27
CA GLY A 330 -2.63 0.01 23.16
C GLY A 330 -2.56 -1.17 22.17
N GLY A 331 -3.70 -1.64 21.68
CA GLY A 331 -3.78 -2.66 20.63
C GLY A 331 -3.21 -4.05 20.99
N THR A 332 -3.06 -4.90 19.97
CA THR A 332 -2.47 -6.25 20.07
C THR A 332 -1.43 -6.46 18.98
N VAL A 333 -0.20 -6.82 19.38
CA VAL A 333 0.92 -7.06 18.43
C VAL A 333 1.53 -8.44 18.65
N THR A 334 1.58 -9.25 17.59
CA THR A 334 2.35 -10.50 17.54
C THR A 334 3.53 -10.29 16.60
N ALA A 335 4.75 -10.48 17.09
CA ALA A 335 5.97 -10.24 16.32
C ALA A 335 6.94 -11.44 16.43
N THR A 336 7.18 -12.11 15.31
CA THR A 336 7.95 -13.36 15.22
C THR A 336 9.22 -13.14 14.40
N GLY A 337 10.37 -13.21 15.06
CA GLY A 337 11.67 -13.26 14.39
C GLY A 337 12.05 -14.71 14.11
N LEU A 338 12.42 -15.03 12.88
CA LEU A 338 12.80 -16.38 12.46
C LEU A 338 14.30 -16.67 12.68
N LEU A 339 15.15 -15.63 12.54
CA LEU A 339 16.61 -15.72 12.71
C LEU A 339 17.18 -14.57 13.57
N GLY A 340 16.31 -13.73 14.11
CA GLY A 340 16.60 -12.57 14.95
C GLY A 340 15.47 -12.34 15.95
N ALA A 341 15.36 -11.11 16.46
CA ALA A 341 14.36 -10.81 17.48
C ALA A 341 12.93 -10.70 16.94
N GLY A 342 11.95 -11.05 17.77
CA GLY A 342 10.54 -10.72 17.53
C GLY A 342 10.36 -9.23 17.31
N ILE A 343 10.91 -8.42 18.22
CA ILE A 343 10.96 -6.95 18.11
C ILE A 343 12.39 -6.44 18.32
N GLY A 344 12.89 -5.62 17.40
CA GLY A 344 14.19 -4.94 17.51
C GLY A 344 15.18 -5.35 16.42
N THR A 345 16.32 -5.94 16.78
CA THR A 345 17.39 -6.25 15.82
C THR A 345 17.90 -7.70 15.87
N VAL A 346 18.67 -8.10 14.86
CA VAL A 346 19.50 -9.30 14.84
C VAL A 346 20.73 -9.08 15.74
N ASP A 347 21.33 -10.15 16.29
CA ASP A 347 22.43 -10.07 17.29
C ASP A 347 23.61 -9.17 16.90
N THR A 348 23.90 -9.10 15.61
CA THR A 348 25.02 -8.33 15.07
C THR A 348 24.65 -6.84 14.94
N GLY A 349 23.38 -6.51 14.71
CA GLY A 349 22.85 -5.16 14.59
C GLY A 349 23.03 -4.30 15.84
N SER A 350 23.10 -2.98 15.69
CA SER A 350 23.31 -2.04 16.82
C SER A 350 22.06 -1.24 17.19
N GLY A 351 21.92 -0.87 18.47
CA GLY A 351 20.94 0.12 18.92
C GLY A 351 19.47 -0.22 18.63
N GLY A 352 18.65 0.83 18.62
CA GLY A 352 17.19 0.78 18.45
C GLY A 352 16.42 1.11 19.73
N ILE A 353 15.25 1.72 19.59
CA ILE A 353 14.38 2.11 20.71
C ILE A 353 13.11 1.27 20.62
N VAL A 354 12.70 0.63 21.72
CA VAL A 354 11.44 -0.12 21.83
C VAL A 354 10.67 0.39 23.05
N ASN A 355 9.55 1.07 22.81
CA ASN A 355 8.64 1.57 23.83
C ASN A 355 7.30 0.86 23.69
N ILE A 356 6.82 0.19 24.74
CA ILE A 356 5.54 -0.54 24.77
C ILE A 356 4.69 -0.04 25.94
N THR A 357 3.50 0.51 25.66
CA THR A 357 2.66 1.17 26.67
C THR A 357 1.18 0.81 26.53
N GLY A 358 0.57 0.21 27.56
CA GLY A 358 -0.86 -0.15 27.54
C GLY A 358 -1.24 -1.28 26.56
N SER A 359 -0.27 -1.99 25.98
CA SER A 359 -0.48 -2.94 24.88
C SER A 359 -0.54 -4.40 25.31
N THR A 360 -1.14 -5.25 24.48
CA THR A 360 -0.87 -6.71 24.52
C THR A 360 0.15 -7.06 23.45
N VAL A 361 1.29 -7.64 23.82
CA VAL A 361 2.36 -7.98 22.88
C VAL A 361 2.83 -9.42 23.06
N THR A 362 2.94 -10.16 21.98
CA THR A 362 3.59 -11.48 21.92
C THR A 362 4.82 -11.36 21.04
N ALA A 363 6.00 -11.47 21.63
CA ALA A 363 7.27 -11.39 20.90
C ALA A 363 7.97 -12.75 20.94
N ILE A 364 8.26 -13.32 19.77
CA ILE A 364 8.86 -14.65 19.61
C ILE A 364 10.22 -14.49 18.93
N GLY A 365 11.27 -14.95 19.59
CA GLY A 365 12.65 -14.86 19.11
C GLY A 365 13.10 -16.12 18.38
N GLY A 366 13.79 -15.94 17.25
CA GLY A 366 14.32 -17.04 16.45
C GLY A 366 15.65 -17.57 16.98
N THR A 367 15.99 -18.82 16.67
CA THR A 367 17.33 -19.36 16.94
C THR A 367 18.39 -18.56 16.19
N ASN A 368 19.27 -17.92 16.93
CA ASN A 368 20.13 -16.86 16.42
C ASN A 368 21.45 -17.39 15.84
N ILE A 369 21.90 -16.79 14.74
CA ILE A 369 23.06 -17.25 13.95
C ILE A 369 24.38 -17.14 14.74
N THR A 370 24.46 -16.30 15.78
CA THR A 370 25.72 -15.99 16.49
C THR A 370 25.79 -16.36 17.96
N THR A 371 24.66 -16.59 18.64
CA THR A 371 24.63 -16.86 20.10
C THR A 371 23.85 -18.11 20.51
N ASP A 372 23.29 -18.85 19.54
CA ASP A 372 22.38 -20.00 19.75
C ASP A 372 21.20 -19.69 20.71
N SER A 373 20.89 -18.41 20.94
CA SER A 373 19.97 -17.94 21.98
C SER A 373 18.85 -17.10 21.36
N PRO A 374 17.57 -17.46 21.51
CA PRO A 374 16.47 -16.65 21.01
C PRO A 374 16.28 -15.38 21.86
N TYR A 375 16.15 -14.23 21.21
CA TYR A 375 15.75 -12.99 21.85
C TYR A 375 14.34 -12.59 21.42
N ALA A 376 13.42 -12.43 22.36
CA ALA A 376 12.06 -11.98 22.03
C ALA A 376 12.06 -10.49 21.68
N ILE A 377 12.70 -9.67 22.50
CA ILE A 377 12.87 -8.22 22.29
C ILE A 377 14.34 -7.88 22.47
N TYR A 378 14.99 -7.35 21.44
CA TYR A 378 16.44 -7.12 21.42
C TYR A 378 16.83 -5.77 20.82
N VAL A 379 17.51 -4.95 21.62
CA VAL A 379 18.24 -3.78 21.11
C VAL A 379 19.66 -3.82 21.66
N ARG A 380 20.66 -3.90 20.77
CA ARG A 380 22.03 -4.21 21.18
C ARG A 380 22.66 -3.04 21.96
N PRO A 381 23.27 -3.30 23.12
CA PRO A 381 24.15 -2.34 23.83
C PRO A 381 25.25 -1.73 22.95
N PRO A 382 25.77 -0.53 23.29
CA PRO A 382 27.02 -0.06 22.70
C PRO A 382 28.16 -1.06 23.00
N GLY A 383 28.76 -1.62 21.95
CA GLY A 383 29.90 -2.52 22.06
C GLY A 383 31.21 -1.77 21.82
N ILE A 384 32.01 -1.59 22.87
CA ILE A 384 33.37 -1.02 22.79
C ILE A 384 34.20 -1.85 21.80
N GLY A 385 34.45 -1.32 20.60
CA GLY A 385 35.20 -2.05 19.55
C GLY A 385 35.05 -1.49 18.14
N THR A 386 33.90 -0.90 17.79
CA THR A 386 33.82 -0.05 16.60
C THR A 386 34.31 1.35 16.94
N SER A 387 35.05 1.99 16.03
CA SER A 387 35.56 3.35 16.21
C SER A 387 34.51 4.43 15.92
N ASP A 388 33.24 4.14 16.18
CA ASP A 388 32.07 4.97 15.81
C ASP A 388 31.33 5.47 17.06
N PRO A 389 31.70 6.65 17.61
CA PRO A 389 31.10 7.20 18.82
C PRO A 389 29.73 7.87 18.60
N VAL A 390 29.09 7.72 17.43
CA VAL A 390 27.90 8.49 17.03
C VAL A 390 26.58 7.71 17.16
N ARG A 391 26.63 6.37 17.29
CA ARG A 391 25.41 5.53 17.32
C ARG A 391 24.67 5.65 18.67
N PRO A 392 23.35 5.96 18.69
CA PRO A 392 22.57 6.05 19.93
C PRO A 392 22.55 4.75 20.73
N LEU A 393 22.44 4.87 22.05
CA LEU A 393 22.17 3.73 22.93
C LEU A 393 20.81 3.12 22.59
N GLY A 394 20.76 1.79 22.47
CA GLY A 394 19.47 1.11 22.41
C GLY A 394 18.71 1.22 23.74
N SER A 395 17.38 1.13 23.75
CA SER A 395 16.59 1.12 24.99
C SER A 395 15.30 0.33 24.84
N VAL A 396 14.85 -0.30 25.94
CA VAL A 396 13.57 -1.02 26.03
C VAL A 396 12.79 -0.51 27.23
N SER A 397 11.59 0.04 26.99
CA SER A 397 10.66 0.45 28.04
C SER A 397 9.33 -0.27 27.87
N ILE A 398 8.83 -0.89 28.93
CA ILE A 398 7.56 -1.63 28.96
C ILE A 398 6.75 -1.15 30.17
N ILE A 399 5.61 -0.51 29.92
CA ILE A 399 4.81 0.16 30.96
C ILE A 399 3.35 -0.28 30.82
N ASN A 400 2.75 -0.76 31.91
CA ASN A 400 1.32 -1.10 31.99
C ASN A 400 0.87 -2.04 30.84
N SER A 401 1.71 -2.97 30.40
CA SER A 401 1.52 -3.77 29.18
C SER A 401 1.61 -5.26 29.47
N ASN A 402 0.80 -6.06 28.78
CA ASN A 402 0.82 -7.51 28.87
C ASN A 402 1.76 -8.07 27.79
N VAL A 403 3.01 -8.38 28.16
CA VAL A 403 4.03 -8.85 27.22
C VAL A 403 4.35 -10.34 27.45
N THR A 404 4.04 -11.17 26.47
CA THR A 404 4.51 -12.56 26.36
C THR A 404 5.78 -12.59 25.53
N ALA A 405 6.83 -13.22 26.04
CA ALA A 405 8.15 -13.25 25.41
C ALA A 405 8.70 -14.68 25.33
N GLU A 406 8.82 -15.21 24.10
CA GLU A 406 9.48 -16.49 23.83
C GLU A 406 10.93 -16.22 23.40
N GLY A 407 11.80 -16.07 24.39
CA GLY A 407 13.19 -15.66 24.23
C GLY A 407 13.57 -14.59 25.25
N ALA A 408 14.86 -14.22 25.30
CA ALA A 408 15.34 -13.19 26.20
C ALA A 408 14.88 -11.78 25.78
N ILE A 409 14.53 -10.94 26.77
CA ILE A 409 14.37 -9.48 26.59
C ILE A 409 15.69 -8.83 26.99
N ASN A 410 16.30 -8.03 26.10
CA ASN A 410 17.61 -7.42 26.34
C ASN A 410 17.72 -5.99 25.78
N GLY A 411 18.30 -5.11 26.60
CA GLY A 411 18.67 -3.73 26.27
C GLY A 411 19.69 -3.22 27.29
N PRO A 412 20.56 -2.25 26.95
CA PRO A 412 21.59 -1.77 27.85
C PRO A 412 21.01 -1.01 29.04
N ALA A 413 21.42 -1.41 30.26
CA ALA A 413 21.35 -0.66 31.51
C ALA A 413 19.98 -0.18 32.06
N SER A 414 18.90 -0.15 31.27
CA SER A 414 17.58 0.29 31.73
C SER A 414 16.43 -0.42 31.01
N VAL A 415 16.26 -1.71 31.28
CA VAL A 415 14.97 -2.38 31.04
C VAL A 415 14.02 -1.94 32.16
N ILE A 416 13.16 -0.96 31.87
CA ILE A 416 12.12 -0.52 32.80
C ILE A 416 10.86 -1.32 32.50
N ILE A 417 10.51 -2.23 33.40
CA ILE A 417 9.24 -2.96 33.37
C ILE A 417 8.41 -2.47 34.57
N HIS A 418 7.35 -1.72 34.29
CA HIS A 418 6.30 -1.43 35.25
C HIS A 418 5.09 -2.31 34.92
N VAL A 419 4.89 -3.36 35.73
CA VAL A 419 3.77 -4.30 35.67
C VAL A 419 2.60 -3.77 36.49
#